data_AF-A0A563C865-F1
#
_entry.id   AF-A0A563C865-F1
#
_cell.length_a   1.000
_cell.length_b   1.000
_cell.length_c   1.000
_cell.angle_alpha   90.00
_cell.angle_beta   90.00
_cell.angle_gamma   90.00
#
_symmetry.space_group_name_H-M   'P 1'
#
loop_
_entity.id
_entity.type
_entity.pdbx_description
1 polymer ?
#
loop_
_entity_poly.entity_id
_entity_poly.type
_entity_poly.pdbx_seq_one_letter_code
_entity_poly.pdbx_strand_id
1 'polypeptide(L)'
;MNLGNLLSGFIKKTGSMFAKDDFDIKNVDSLNNALNNIPNRGNADNYDIMVIFNWIYSMAAIVAVGYIVYGAILFGISEGDPSRVKKAKDSVTYAVIGLVIVGLAWAITSFVTKSIS
;
A
#
# COMPACT_ATOMS: atom_id res chain seq x y z
N MET A 1 -24.74 0.81 57.32
CA MET A 1 -24.92 0.57 55.87
C MET A 1 -25.23 -0.90 55.68
N ASN A 2 -26.36 -1.24 55.08
CA ASN A 2 -26.78 -2.64 54.91
C ASN A 2 -26.02 -3.28 53.75
N LEU A 3 -25.59 -4.54 53.89
CA LEU A 3 -24.86 -5.31 52.89
C LEU A 3 -25.60 -5.36 51.54
N GLY A 4 -26.94 -5.33 51.56
CA GLY A 4 -27.77 -5.24 50.37
C GLY A 4 -27.52 -3.98 49.54
N ASN A 5 -27.28 -2.84 50.17
CA ASN A 5 -27.02 -1.57 49.45
C ASN A 5 -25.61 -1.56 48.84
N LEU A 6 -24.65 -2.28 49.44
CA LEU A 6 -23.28 -2.36 48.93
C LEU A 6 -23.18 -3.36 47.77
N LEU A 7 -23.85 -4.51 47.87
CA LEU A 7 -23.95 -5.47 46.77
C LEU A 7 -24.73 -4.92 45.59
N SER A 8 -25.84 -4.23 45.83
CA SER A 8 -26.59 -3.51 44.78
C SER A 8 -25.72 -2.46 44.07
N GLY A 9 -24.99 -1.66 44.83
CA GLY A 9 -24.08 -0.65 44.26
C GLY A 9 -22.94 -1.26 43.45
N PHE A 10 -22.35 -2.37 43.93
CA PHE A 10 -21.28 -3.08 43.22
C PHE A 10 -21.80 -3.74 41.94
N ILE A 11 -22.90 -4.48 42.01
CA ILE A 11 -23.52 -5.16 40.85
C ILE A 11 -23.97 -4.15 39.79
N LYS A 12 -24.54 -3.01 40.19
CA LYS A 12 -24.93 -1.97 39.23
C LYS A 12 -23.70 -1.36 38.54
N LYS A 13 -22.64 -1.08 39.29
CA LYS A 13 -21.40 -0.50 38.77
C LYS A 13 -20.65 -1.47 37.86
N THR A 14 -20.49 -2.72 38.28
CA THR A 14 -19.82 -3.75 37.47
C THR A 14 -20.67 -4.14 36.26
N GLY A 15 -21.97 -4.38 36.45
CA GLY A 15 -22.92 -4.65 35.37
C GLY A 15 -22.90 -3.57 34.29
N SER A 16 -22.89 -2.29 34.66
CA SER A 16 -22.80 -1.17 33.69
C SER A 16 -21.46 -1.07 32.95
N MET A 17 -20.38 -1.66 33.48
CA MET A 17 -19.08 -1.68 32.80
C MET A 17 -18.96 -2.84 31.80
N PHE A 18 -19.64 -3.97 32.07
CA PHE A 18 -19.60 -5.15 31.21
C PHE A 18 -20.77 -5.24 30.22
N ALA A 19 -21.93 -4.65 30.55
CA ALA A 19 -23.12 -4.60 29.69
C ALA A 19 -23.19 -3.29 28.88
N LYS A 20 -22.06 -2.60 28.70
CA LYS A 20 -21.97 -1.55 27.69
C LYS A 20 -22.20 -2.21 26.32
N ASP A 21 -23.31 -1.87 25.68
CA ASP A 21 -23.71 -2.29 24.34
C ASP A 21 -22.72 -1.86 23.25
N ASP A 22 -21.69 -1.09 23.64
CA ASP A 22 -20.70 -0.40 22.84
C ASP A 22 -19.39 -1.19 22.61
N PHE A 23 -19.34 -2.51 22.88
CA PHE A 23 -18.28 -3.37 22.32
C PHE A 23 -18.57 -3.70 20.85
N ASP A 24 -18.76 -2.66 20.04
CA ASP A 24 -18.99 -2.79 18.61
C ASP A 24 -17.65 -3.07 17.92
N ILE A 25 -17.40 -4.34 17.59
CA ILE A 25 -16.20 -4.78 16.86
C ILE A 25 -16.08 -4.05 15.50
N LYS A 26 -17.18 -3.44 15.01
CA LYS A 26 -17.19 -2.64 13.78
C LYS A 26 -16.84 -1.16 14.01
N ASN A 27 -17.04 -0.62 15.21
CA ASN A 27 -16.73 0.77 15.58
C ASN A 27 -15.68 0.85 16.71
N VAL A 28 -14.55 0.20 16.48
CA VAL A 28 -13.37 0.36 17.34
C VAL A 28 -12.53 1.49 16.75
N ASP A 29 -12.41 2.62 17.44
CA ASP A 29 -11.62 3.78 17.00
C ASP A 29 -10.17 3.40 16.67
N SER A 30 -9.61 2.44 17.40
CA SER A 30 -8.26 1.90 17.18
C SER A 30 -8.14 1.16 15.84
N LEU A 31 -9.17 0.39 15.47
CA LEU A 31 -9.21 -0.30 14.18
C LEU A 31 -9.46 0.72 13.06
N ASN A 32 -10.38 1.66 13.24
CA ASN A 32 -10.65 2.66 12.22
C ASN A 32 -9.44 3.58 11.98
N ASN A 33 -8.70 3.93 13.03
CA ASN A 33 -7.41 4.63 12.90
C ASN A 33 -6.35 3.77 12.22
N ALA A 34 -6.22 2.47 12.55
CA ALA A 34 -5.28 1.58 11.86
C ALA A 34 -5.62 1.43 10.37
N LEU A 35 -6.91 1.34 10.05
CA LEU A 35 -7.39 1.30 8.68
C LEU A 35 -7.16 2.63 7.96
N ASN A 36 -7.38 3.79 8.59
CA ASN A 36 -7.14 5.12 8.02
C ASN A 36 -5.66 5.41 7.72
N ASN A 37 -4.74 4.66 8.35
CA ASN A 37 -3.31 4.70 8.04
C ASN A 37 -2.90 3.80 6.86
N ILE A 38 -3.84 3.01 6.30
CA ILE A 38 -3.60 2.30 5.05
C ILE A 38 -3.65 3.32 3.91
N PRO A 39 -2.58 3.48 3.12
CA PRO A 39 -2.59 4.37 1.96
C PRO A 39 -3.79 4.06 1.06
N ASN A 40 -4.49 5.11 0.60
CA ASN A 40 -5.61 5.01 -0.36
C ASN A 40 -6.93 4.37 0.14
N ARG A 41 -7.16 4.18 1.45
CA ARG A 41 -8.42 3.60 1.98
C ARG A 41 -9.71 4.30 1.54
N GLY A 42 -9.73 5.63 1.45
CA GLY A 42 -10.93 6.38 1.05
C GLY A 42 -11.30 6.29 -0.44
N ASN A 43 -10.45 5.63 -1.24
CA ASN A 43 -10.66 5.47 -2.68
C ASN A 43 -11.02 4.03 -3.08
N ALA A 44 -11.40 3.17 -2.13
CA ALA A 44 -11.79 1.79 -2.42
C ALA A 44 -13.17 1.68 -3.11
N ASP A 45 -13.99 2.72 -2.97
CA ASP A 45 -15.41 2.69 -3.36
C ASP A 45 -15.66 3.43 -4.69
N ASN A 46 -14.72 4.31 -5.08
CA ASN A 46 -14.71 4.96 -6.37
C ASN A 46 -13.73 4.20 -7.26
N TYR A 47 -14.19 3.69 -8.41
CA TYR A 47 -13.32 3.25 -9.50
C TYR A 47 -12.63 4.45 -10.15
N ASP A 48 -12.03 5.31 -9.32
CA ASP A 48 -11.24 6.43 -9.76
C ASP A 48 -10.03 5.84 -10.48
N ILE A 49 -9.99 6.10 -11.79
CA ILE A 49 -8.95 5.60 -12.68
C ILE A 49 -7.55 5.90 -12.11
N MET A 50 -7.44 6.97 -11.33
CA MET A 50 -6.21 7.43 -10.70
C MET A 50 -5.67 6.41 -9.68
N VAL A 51 -6.55 5.71 -8.95
CA VAL A 51 -6.17 4.69 -7.96
C VAL A 51 -5.55 3.49 -8.65
N ILE A 52 -6.20 3.02 -9.71
CA ILE A 52 -5.77 1.86 -10.49
C ILE A 52 -4.42 2.18 -11.16
N PHE A 53 -4.29 3.35 -11.78
CA PHE A 53 -3.03 3.78 -12.40
C PHE A 53 -1.91 3.95 -11.36
N ASN A 54 -2.18 4.53 -10.20
CA ASN A 54 -1.18 4.67 -9.15
C ASN A 54 -0.67 3.31 -8.66
N TRP A 55 -1.55 2.33 -8.52
CA TRP A 55 -1.18 0.96 -8.16
C TRP A 55 -0.31 0.29 -9.24
N ILE A 56 -0.67 0.47 -10.52
CA ILE A 56 0.12 -0.01 -11.67
C ILE A 56 1.51 0.63 -11.71
N TYR A 57 1.61 1.94 -11.52
CA TYR A 57 2.91 2.63 -11.49
C TYR A 57 3.78 2.15 -10.34
N SER A 58 3.20 1.94 -9.15
CA SER A 58 3.92 1.38 -8.01
C SER A 58 4.45 -0.03 -8.29
N MET A 59 3.64 -0.90 -8.89
CA MET A 59 4.09 -2.24 -9.28
C MET A 59 5.19 -2.20 -10.36
N ALA A 60 5.02 -1.35 -11.37
CA ALA A 60 6.01 -1.19 -12.43
C ALA A 60 7.36 -0.71 -11.88
N ALA A 61 7.36 0.22 -10.91
CA ALA A 61 8.58 0.68 -10.26
C ALA A 61 9.32 -0.45 -9.53
N ILE A 62 8.59 -1.29 -8.78
CA ILE A 62 9.18 -2.43 -8.07
C ILE A 62 9.81 -3.43 -9.05
N VAL A 63 9.10 -3.75 -10.14
CA VAL A 63 9.60 -4.66 -11.18
C VAL A 63 10.85 -4.10 -11.86
N ALA A 64 10.83 -2.81 -12.22
CA ALA A 64 11.99 -2.15 -12.84
C ALA A 64 13.24 -2.22 -11.94
N VAL A 65 13.08 -1.93 -10.65
CA VAL A 65 14.19 -2.05 -9.67
C VAL A 65 14.71 -3.50 -9.60
N GLY A 66 13.81 -4.49 -9.60
CA GLY A 66 14.20 -5.90 -9.63
C GLY A 66 15.06 -6.27 -10.85
N TYR A 67 14.70 -5.79 -12.04
CA TYR A 67 15.49 -6.03 -13.27
C TYR A 67 16.84 -5.31 -13.28
N ILE A 68 16.94 -4.11 -12.68
CA ILE A 68 18.21 -3.40 -12.52
C ILE A 68 19.15 -4.21 -11.63
N VAL A 69 18.66 -4.68 -10.48
CA VAL A 69 19.46 -5.50 -9.55
C VAL A 69 19.90 -6.81 -10.21
N TYR A 70 18.99 -7.48 -10.92
CA TYR A 70 19.33 -8.69 -11.68
C TYR A 70 20.44 -8.44 -12.72
N GLY A 71 20.33 -7.36 -13.48
CA GLY A 71 21.35 -6.96 -14.45
C GLY A 71 22.69 -6.63 -13.78
N ALA A 72 22.68 -5.97 -12.62
CA ALA A 72 23.89 -5.64 -11.86
C ALA A 72 24.61 -6.88 -11.32
N ILE A 73 23.86 -7.85 -10.76
CA ILE A 73 24.43 -9.13 -10.30
C ILE A 73 25.03 -9.88 -11.48
N LEU A 74 24.27 -9.98 -12.59
CA LEU A 74 24.74 -10.66 -13.80
C LEU A 74 26.02 -10.02 -14.35
N PHE A 75 26.11 -8.69 -14.33
CA PHE A 75 27.31 -7.96 -14.73
C PHE A 75 28.51 -8.28 -13.82
N GLY A 76 28.30 -8.31 -12.50
CA GLY A 76 29.34 -8.59 -11.51
C GLY A 76 29.93 -9.99 -11.63
N ILE A 77 29.10 -11.00 -11.91
CA ILE A 77 29.56 -12.40 -12.07
C ILE A 77 29.97 -12.77 -13.50
N SER A 78 29.99 -11.81 -14.43
CA SER A 78 30.25 -12.10 -15.84
C SER A 78 31.70 -12.49 -16.12
N GLU A 79 32.64 -12.33 -15.17
CA GLU A 79 34.07 -12.69 -15.28
C GLU A 79 34.80 -12.18 -16.54
N GLY A 80 34.21 -11.21 -17.26
CA GLY A 80 34.73 -10.70 -18.53
C GLY A 80 34.24 -11.44 -19.78
N ASP A 81 33.35 -12.43 -19.68
CA ASP A 81 32.69 -13.06 -20.84
C ASP A 81 31.85 -12.01 -21.59
N PRO A 82 32.18 -11.68 -22.85
CA PRO A 82 31.46 -10.68 -23.63
C PRO A 82 29.96 -10.95 -23.74
N SER A 83 29.56 -12.22 -23.80
CA SER A 83 28.17 -12.62 -23.94
C SER A 83 27.35 -12.29 -22.69
N ARG A 84 27.91 -12.61 -21.51
CA ARG A 84 27.26 -12.34 -20.21
C ARG A 84 27.22 -10.86 -19.88
N VAL A 85 28.33 -10.15 -20.17
CA VAL A 85 28.41 -8.69 -20.01
C VAL A 85 27.36 -7.99 -20.90
N LYS A 86 27.23 -8.43 -22.16
CA LYS A 86 26.21 -7.87 -23.06
C LYS A 86 24.80 -8.10 -22.52
N LYS A 87 24.49 -9.32 -22.10
CA LYS A 87 23.17 -9.66 -21.55
C LYS A 87 22.82 -8.84 -20.30
N ALA A 88 23.81 -8.62 -19.42
CA ALA A 88 23.64 -7.79 -18.24
C ALA A 88 23.35 -6.32 -18.59
N LYS A 89 24.13 -5.74 -19.53
CA LYS A 89 23.92 -4.37 -20.02
C LYS A 89 22.57 -4.21 -20.70
N ASP A 90 22.18 -5.17 -21.54
CA ASP A 90 20.88 -5.16 -22.21
C ASP A 90 19.75 -5.17 -21.16
N SER A 91 19.83 -6.03 -20.14
CA SER A 91 18.85 -6.08 -19.04
C SER A 91 18.69 -4.74 -18.32
N VAL A 92 19.79 -4.08 -17.95
CA VAL A 92 19.75 -2.77 -17.29
C VAL A 92 19.18 -1.71 -18.23
N THR A 93 19.58 -1.73 -19.50
CA THR A 93 19.10 -0.77 -20.51
C THR A 93 17.59 -0.87 -20.70
N TYR A 94 17.05 -2.08 -20.82
CA TYR A 94 15.60 -2.29 -20.91
C TYR A 94 14.87 -1.86 -19.65
N ALA A 95 15.44 -2.09 -18.46
CA ALA A 95 14.85 -1.63 -17.21
C ALA A 95 14.78 -0.09 -17.12
N VAL A 96 15.82 0.61 -17.57
CA VAL A 96 15.85 2.07 -17.63
C VAL A 96 14.83 2.61 -18.63
N ILE A 97 14.74 2.01 -19.83
CA ILE A 97 13.74 2.38 -20.83
C ILE A 97 12.32 2.18 -20.26
N GLY A 98 12.07 1.08 -19.55
CA GLY A 98 10.79 0.84 -18.88
C GLY A 98 10.46 1.92 -17.84
N LEU A 99 11.44 2.35 -17.05
CA LEU A 99 11.26 3.43 -16.07
C LEU A 99 10.88 4.76 -16.75
N VAL A 100 11.53 5.09 -17.88
CA VAL A 100 11.22 6.29 -18.66
C VAL A 100 9.79 6.22 -19.21
N ILE A 101 9.37 5.06 -19.75
CA ILE A 101 8.00 4.87 -20.26
C ILE A 101 6.97 5.06 -19.15
N VAL A 102 7.22 4.54 -17.94
CA VAL A 102 6.35 4.75 -16.77
C VAL A 102 6.22 6.24 -16.44
N GLY A 103 7.32 6.98 -16.46
CA GLY A 103 7.31 8.43 -16.25
C GLY A 103 6.51 9.18 -17.32
N LEU A 104 6.64 8.80 -18.59
CA LEU A 104 5.86 9.38 -19.69
C LEU A 104 4.37 9.03 -19.59
N ALA A 105 4.04 7.79 -19.22
CA ALA A 105 2.67 7.36 -19.01
C ALA A 105 2.00 8.19 -17.91
N TRP A 106 2.70 8.47 -16.81
CA TRP A 106 2.16 9.32 -15.74
C TRP A 106 1.84 10.74 -16.23
N ALA A 107 2.70 11.33 -17.07
CA ALA A 107 2.47 12.64 -17.65
C ALA A 107 1.21 12.66 -18.56
N ILE A 108 1.05 11.64 -19.40
CA ILE A 108 -0.10 11.51 -20.30
C ILE A 108 -1.40 11.31 -19.50
N THR A 109 -1.42 10.38 -18.54
CA THR A 109 -2.60 10.12 -17.70
C THR A 109 -3.02 11.40 -16.96
N SER A 110 -2.05 12.14 -16.40
CA SER A 110 -2.31 13.40 -15.71
C SER A 110 -2.95 14.45 -16.63
N PHE A 111 -2.53 14.52 -17.90
CA PHE A 111 -3.10 15.42 -18.89
C PHE A 111 -4.53 15.04 -19.27
N VAL A 112 -4.78 13.75 -19.49
CA VAL A 112 -6.12 13.23 -19.84
C VAL A 112 -7.10 13.46 -18.69
N THR A 113 -6.72 13.15 -17.44
CA THR A 113 -7.58 13.36 -16.27
C THR A 113 -7.94 14.84 -16.08
N LYS A 114 -6.96 15.74 -16.25
CA LYS A 114 -7.19 17.20 -16.18
C LYS A 114 -8.08 17.74 -17.29
N SER A 115 -8.18 17.04 -18.43
CA SER A 115 -8.99 17.47 -19.56
C SER A 115 -10.44 16.99 -19.47
N ILE A 116 -10.72 15.99 -18.63
CA ILE A 116 -12.06 15.39 -18.45
C ILE A 116 -12.80 16.00 -17.24
N SER A 117 -12.06 16.51 -16.24
CA SER A 117 -12.63 17.26 -15.10
C SER A 117 -12.80 18.74 -15.43
#